data_AF-A0A6N6PVG3-F1
#
_entry.id   AF-A0A6N6PVG3-F1
#
_cell.length_a   1.000
_cell.length_b   1.000
_cell.length_c   1.000
_cell.angle_alpha   90.00
_cell.angle_beta   90.00
_cell.angle_gamma   90.00
#
_symmetry.space_group_name_H-M   'P 1'
#
loop_
_entity.id
_entity.type
_entity.pdbx_description
1 polymer ?
#
loop_
_entity_poly.entity_id
_entity_poly.type
_entity_poly.pdbx_seq_one_letter_code
_entity_poly.pdbx_strand_id
1 'polypeptide(L)'
;MNFRKNRWLTALALAWLSLGAPSRADETKPTANFQELYSLIRSNLVGLSPEDLNRAATLGLVDQLRGRVELLGGPTDTNAATDRLVASTNLFDDAYGYIRIGTVSQGLGEQFGKDLKQLQAIRPLKGLILDLRFAAG
;
A
#
# COMPACT_ATOMS: atom_id res chain seq x y z
N MET A 1 11.09 -58.89 -61.15
CA MET A 1 10.32 -57.64 -61.25
C MET A 1 9.27 -57.62 -60.16
N ASN A 2 9.37 -56.61 -59.28
CA ASN A 2 8.38 -56.07 -58.34
C ASN A 2 7.92 -56.84 -57.08
N PHE A 3 8.22 -56.15 -55.97
CA PHE A 3 7.88 -56.29 -54.56
C PHE A 3 6.39 -56.16 -54.24
N ARG A 4 5.98 -56.64 -53.04
CA ARG A 4 5.13 -55.97 -52.00
C ARG A 4 4.69 -57.01 -50.94
N LYS A 5 5.50 -57.39 -49.93
CA LYS A 5 5.80 -56.76 -48.62
C LYS A 5 4.61 -56.42 -47.69
N ASN A 6 4.30 -57.41 -46.85
CA ASN A 6 4.09 -57.43 -45.39
C ASN A 6 2.95 -56.63 -44.73
N ARG A 7 1.93 -57.39 -44.32
CA ARG A 7 0.81 -57.05 -43.42
C ARG A 7 1.19 -57.26 -41.94
N TRP A 8 1.89 -56.32 -41.29
CA TRP A 8 2.18 -56.40 -39.83
C TRP A 8 2.19 -55.00 -39.16
N LEU A 9 1.16 -54.18 -39.39
CA LEU A 9 1.13 -52.77 -38.91
C LEU A 9 -0.15 -52.37 -38.15
N THR A 10 -0.65 -53.19 -37.22
CA THR A 10 -1.76 -52.74 -36.34
C THR A 10 -1.64 -53.31 -34.93
N ALA A 11 -0.61 -52.94 -34.16
CA ALA A 11 -0.57 -53.20 -32.72
C ALA A 11 0.38 -52.30 -31.93
N LEU A 12 0.61 -51.04 -32.34
CA LEU A 12 1.49 -50.13 -31.58
C LEU A 12 1.04 -48.68 -31.65
N ALA A 13 -0.17 -48.39 -31.19
CA ALA A 13 -0.64 -47.01 -31.09
C ALA A 13 -1.71 -46.87 -30.01
N LEU A 14 -1.35 -47.03 -28.72
CA LEU A 14 -2.13 -46.45 -27.60
C LEU A 14 -1.39 -46.58 -26.25
N ALA A 15 -0.15 -46.09 -26.14
CA ALA A 15 0.57 -46.10 -24.86
C ALA A 15 1.51 -44.89 -24.64
N TRP A 16 1.31 -43.81 -25.40
CA TRP A 16 2.20 -42.63 -25.36
C TRP A 16 1.42 -41.32 -25.30
N LEU A 17 0.43 -41.23 -24.41
CA LEU A 17 -0.27 -39.96 -24.15
C LEU A 17 -0.51 -39.73 -22.65
N SER A 18 0.53 -39.94 -21.86
CA SER A 18 0.63 -39.44 -20.48
C SER A 18 1.99 -38.74 -20.30
N LEU A 19 2.36 -37.92 -21.28
CA LEU A 19 3.46 -36.97 -21.14
C LEU A 19 2.91 -35.76 -20.37
N GLY A 20 3.41 -35.61 -19.14
CA GLY A 20 2.90 -34.68 -18.14
C GLY A 20 2.68 -33.27 -18.69
N ALA A 21 1.55 -32.68 -18.30
CA ALA A 21 1.39 -31.25 -18.38
C ALA A 21 2.54 -30.61 -17.58
N PRO A 22 3.34 -29.69 -18.16
CA PRO A 22 4.19 -28.86 -17.33
C PRO A 22 3.24 -28.04 -16.45
N SER A 23 3.24 -28.34 -15.15
CA SER A 23 2.75 -27.38 -14.16
C SER A 23 3.51 -26.09 -14.44
N ARG A 24 2.78 -25.05 -14.87
CA ARG A 24 3.29 -23.69 -14.78
C ARG A 24 3.52 -23.45 -13.30
N ALA A 25 4.75 -23.66 -12.84
CA ALA A 25 5.21 -22.96 -11.67
C ALA A 25 4.96 -21.49 -11.99
N ASP A 26 4.08 -20.85 -11.22
CA ASP A 26 4.15 -19.41 -11.07
C ASP A 26 5.58 -19.16 -10.60
N GLU A 27 6.44 -18.72 -11.52
CA GLU A 27 7.68 -18.06 -11.15
C GLU A 27 7.25 -16.81 -10.39
N THR A 28 7.03 -16.97 -9.08
CA THR A 28 7.11 -15.88 -8.13
C THR A 28 8.51 -15.33 -8.32
N LYS A 29 8.65 -14.34 -9.22
CA LYS A 29 9.88 -13.58 -9.38
C LYS A 29 10.32 -13.21 -7.98
N PRO A 30 11.54 -13.56 -7.56
CA PRO A 30 12.03 -13.15 -6.26
C PRO A 30 11.82 -11.64 -6.18
N THR A 31 11.06 -11.19 -5.19
CA THR A 31 10.99 -9.77 -4.87
C THR A 31 12.42 -9.31 -4.71
N ALA A 32 12.85 -8.36 -5.56
CA ALA A 32 14.25 -7.97 -5.63
C ALA A 32 14.74 -7.53 -4.23
N ASN A 33 15.93 -7.98 -3.85
CA ASN A 33 16.49 -7.66 -2.55
C ASN A 33 16.69 -6.14 -2.47
N PHE A 34 16.24 -5.51 -1.38
CA PHE A 34 16.34 -4.06 -1.22
C PHE A 34 17.78 -3.54 -1.36
N GLN A 35 18.76 -4.28 -0.84
CA GLN A 35 20.17 -3.91 -0.93
C GLN A 35 20.66 -3.94 -2.39
N GLU A 36 20.21 -4.92 -3.16
CA GLU A 36 20.55 -5.07 -4.57
C GLU A 36 19.92 -3.94 -5.39
N LEU A 37 18.63 -3.66 -5.18
CA LEU A 37 17.94 -2.53 -5.80
C LEU A 37 18.62 -1.20 -5.46
N TYR A 38 18.94 -0.97 -4.19
CA TYR A 38 19.62 0.25 -3.75
C TYR A 38 20.99 0.39 -4.42
N SER A 39 21.76 -0.69 -4.50
CA SER A 39 23.07 -0.70 -5.14
C SER A 39 22.98 -0.47 -6.65
N LEU A 40 21.97 -1.04 -7.30
CA LEU A 40 21.69 -0.83 -8.72
C LEU A 40 21.32 0.63 -9.01
N ILE A 41 20.42 1.23 -8.21
CA ILE A 41 20.04 2.63 -8.37
C ILE A 41 21.24 3.53 -8.11
N ARG A 42 21.99 3.31 -7.02
CA ARG A 42 23.18 4.11 -6.68
C ARG A 42 24.25 4.08 -7.78
N SER A 43 24.43 2.95 -8.45
CA SER A 43 25.46 2.78 -9.49
C SER A 43 25.05 3.35 -10.85
N ASN A 44 23.75 3.47 -11.13
CA ASN A 44 23.25 3.85 -12.46
C ASN A 44 22.54 5.23 -12.49
N LEU A 45 22.07 5.73 -11.36
CA LEU A 45 21.37 7.01 -11.30
C LEU A 45 22.38 8.16 -11.20
N VAL A 46 22.59 8.84 -12.33
CA VAL A 46 23.47 10.01 -12.42
C VAL A 46 22.75 11.24 -11.84
N GLY A 47 23.48 12.07 -11.10
CA GLY A 47 22.98 13.37 -10.62
C GLY A 47 22.26 13.35 -9.28
N LEU A 48 22.20 12.20 -8.59
CA LEU A 48 21.72 12.11 -7.21
C LEU A 48 22.89 11.82 -6.26
N SER A 49 22.98 12.55 -5.14
CA SER A 49 24.00 12.26 -4.13
C SER A 49 23.64 10.97 -3.36
N PRO A 50 24.63 10.28 -2.76
CA PRO A 50 24.35 9.15 -1.87
C PRO A 50 23.43 9.52 -0.69
N GLU A 51 23.54 10.75 -0.18
CA GLU A 51 22.70 11.25 0.91
C GLU A 51 21.24 11.42 0.46
N ASP A 52 21.02 11.99 -0.73
CA ASP A 52 19.68 12.16 -1.30
C ASP A 52 19.01 10.81 -1.58
N LEU A 53 19.77 9.84 -2.08
CA LEU A 53 19.25 8.49 -2.32
C LEU A 53 18.86 7.81 -1.01
N ASN A 54 19.70 7.92 0.02
CA ASN A 54 19.41 7.38 1.34
C ASN A 54 18.18 8.05 1.98
N ARG A 55 18.07 9.37 1.85
CA ARG A 55 16.88 10.12 2.29
C ARG A 55 15.63 9.61 1.57
N ALA A 56 15.64 9.52 0.24
CA ALA A 56 14.51 9.06 -0.54
C ALA A 56 14.11 7.62 -0.17
N ALA A 57 15.08 6.73 0.00
CA ALA A 57 14.86 5.35 0.42
C ALA A 57 14.23 5.26 1.83
N THR A 58 14.72 6.07 2.77
CA THR A 58 14.19 6.14 4.14
C THR A 58 12.75 6.66 4.14
N LEU A 59 12.49 7.78 3.47
CA LEU A 59 11.15 8.38 3.38
C LEU A 59 10.16 7.41 2.72
N GLY A 60 10.55 6.78 1.62
CA GLY A 60 9.72 5.78 0.94
C GLY A 60 9.41 4.57 1.83
N LEU A 61 10.38 4.09 2.61
CA LEU A 61 10.16 2.98 3.53
C LEU A 61 9.19 3.34 4.67
N VAL A 62 9.35 4.53 5.27
CA VAL A 62 8.44 5.02 6.31
C VAL A 62 7.03 5.21 5.76
N ASP A 63 6.88 5.79 4.56
CA ASP A 63 5.58 5.97 3.93
C ASP A 63 4.87 4.63 3.66
N GLN A 64 5.60 3.62 3.16
CA GLN A 64 5.03 2.27 2.95
C GLN A 64 4.65 1.57 4.26
N LEU A 65 5.25 1.95 5.39
CA LEU A 65 4.96 1.42 6.72
C LEU A 65 4.14 2.38 7.59
N ARG A 66 3.47 3.36 6.97
CA ARG A 66 2.69 4.38 7.69
C ARG A 66 1.72 3.75 8.68
N GLY A 67 1.68 4.32 9.89
CA GLY A 67 0.86 3.84 11.00
C GLY A 67 1.48 2.67 11.79
N ARG A 68 2.67 2.18 11.39
CA ARG A 68 3.44 1.18 12.16
C ARG A 68 4.82 1.68 12.57
N VAL A 69 5.38 2.63 11.81
CA VAL A 69 6.69 3.22 12.06
C VAL A 69 6.58 4.74 11.90
N GLU A 70 7.25 5.48 12.78
CA GLU A 70 7.37 6.93 12.73
C GLU A 70 8.83 7.35 12.93
N LEU A 71 9.26 8.39 12.21
CA LEU A 71 10.61 8.91 12.29
C LEU A 71 10.68 9.98 13.39
N LEU A 72 11.28 9.66 14.53
CA LEU A 72 11.44 10.62 15.63
C LEU A 72 12.56 11.63 15.30
N GLY A 73 12.21 12.91 15.14
CA GLY A 73 13.17 14.00 14.97
C GLY A 73 13.62 14.31 13.54
N GLY A 74 12.92 13.78 12.51
CA GLY A 74 13.15 14.17 11.11
C GLY A 74 12.42 15.47 10.73
N PRO A 75 12.85 16.17 9.66
CA PRO A 75 12.01 17.19 9.06
C PRO A 75 10.76 16.50 8.53
N THR A 76 9.66 16.65 9.26
CA THR A 76 8.35 16.15 8.91
C THR A 76 8.03 16.63 7.50
N ASP A 77 7.93 15.68 6.55
CA ASP A 77 7.57 16.04 5.19
C ASP A 77 6.27 16.82 5.23
N THR A 78 6.35 18.00 4.65
CA THR A 78 5.35 19.04 4.51
C THR A 78 4.18 18.62 3.61
N ASN A 79 3.74 17.36 3.66
CA ASN A 79 2.35 17.08 3.37
C ASN A 79 1.60 17.50 4.62
N ALA A 80 1.14 18.75 4.62
CA ALA A 80 0.36 19.36 5.67
C ALA A 80 -0.87 18.50 6.04
N ALA A 81 -0.67 17.44 6.81
CA ALA A 81 -1.45 17.23 8.01
C ALA A 81 -1.25 18.53 8.76
N THR A 82 -2.18 19.45 8.53
CA THR A 82 -2.25 20.68 9.31
C THR A 82 -2.04 20.24 10.75
N ASP A 83 -1.14 20.89 11.48
CA ASP A 83 -0.82 20.64 12.91
C ASP A 83 -2.04 20.82 13.85
N ARG A 84 -3.22 20.87 13.26
CA ARG A 84 -4.54 20.87 13.85
C ARG A 84 -4.89 19.46 14.30
N LEU A 85 -5.30 19.38 15.56
CA LEU A 85 -5.92 18.20 16.17
C LEU A 85 -7.12 17.70 15.34
N VAL A 86 -7.97 18.61 14.85
CA VAL A 86 -9.10 18.31 13.96
C VAL A 86 -8.87 18.98 12.60
N ALA A 87 -8.80 18.18 11.55
CA ALA A 87 -8.55 18.64 10.19
C ALA A 87 -9.81 19.22 9.53
N SER A 88 -10.99 18.66 9.82
CA SER A 88 -12.26 19.19 9.31
C SER A 88 -13.46 18.67 10.11
N THR A 89 -14.49 19.51 10.20
CA THR A 89 -15.79 19.19 10.81
C THR A 89 -16.89 19.55 9.82
N ASN A 90 -17.79 18.62 9.50
CA ASN A 90 -18.88 18.80 8.54
C ASN A 90 -20.12 18.00 8.95
N LEU A 91 -21.25 18.30 8.32
CA LEU A 91 -22.48 17.50 8.37
C LEU A 91 -22.65 16.75 7.05
N PHE A 92 -22.91 15.45 7.10
CA PHE A 92 -23.15 14.60 5.96
C PHE A 92 -24.61 14.11 5.97
N ASP A 93 -25.27 14.20 4.81
CA ASP A 93 -26.68 13.84 4.63
C ASP A 93 -27.61 14.45 5.70
N ASP A 94 -27.30 15.68 6.12
CA ASP A 94 -28.03 16.47 7.13
C ASP A 94 -28.29 15.80 8.50
N ALA A 95 -27.70 14.63 8.76
CA ALA A 95 -27.99 13.82 9.94
C ALA A 95 -26.74 13.16 10.55
N TYR A 96 -25.63 13.08 9.82
CA TYR A 96 -24.41 12.44 10.29
C TYR A 96 -23.32 13.48 10.51
N GLY A 97 -22.77 13.54 11.71
CA GLY A 97 -21.56 14.33 11.95
C GLY A 97 -20.37 13.70 11.24
N TYR A 98 -19.50 14.50 10.65
CA TYR A 98 -18.23 14.06 10.10
C TYR A 98 -17.11 14.87 10.77
N ILE A 99 -16.21 14.18 11.46
CA ILE A 99 -15.02 14.79 12.08
C ILE A 99 -13.80 14.03 11.57
N ARG A 100 -12.90 14.74 10.90
CA ARG A 100 -11.62 14.20 10.43
C ARG A 100 -10.51 14.65 11.38
N ILE A 101 -9.76 13.70 11.91
CA ILE A 101 -8.62 13.99 12.79
C ILE A 101 -7.40 14.32 11.94
N GLY A 102 -6.68 15.37 12.33
CA GLY A 102 -5.40 15.74 11.74
C GLY A 102 -4.24 15.08 12.47
N THR A 103 -4.18 15.24 13.80
CA THR A 103 -3.13 14.66 14.64
C THR A 103 -3.69 14.13 15.95
N VAL A 104 -3.25 12.93 16.35
CA VAL A 104 -3.52 12.32 17.66
C VAL A 104 -2.44 12.77 18.63
N SER A 105 -2.71 13.87 19.34
CA SER A 105 -1.81 14.40 20.35
C SER A 105 -2.57 14.98 21.55
N GLN A 106 -1.83 15.52 22.52
CA GLN A 106 -2.41 16.11 23.71
C GLN A 106 -3.43 17.21 23.36
N GLY A 107 -4.59 17.19 24.00
CA GLY A 107 -5.68 18.16 23.78
C GLY A 107 -6.70 17.75 22.71
N LEU A 108 -6.47 16.67 21.95
CA LEU A 108 -7.42 16.20 20.94
C LEU A 108 -8.82 15.96 21.51
N GLY A 109 -8.93 15.34 22.69
CA GLY A 109 -10.22 15.05 23.32
C GLY A 109 -11.05 16.31 23.61
N GLU A 110 -10.40 17.41 24.00
CA GLU A 110 -11.09 18.68 24.25
C GLU A 110 -11.58 19.32 22.95
N GLN A 111 -10.73 19.35 21.92
CA GLN A 111 -11.10 19.92 20.62
C GLN A 111 -12.22 19.10 19.96
N PHE A 112 -12.10 17.78 19.95
CA PHE A 112 -13.13 16.87 19.45
C PHE A 112 -14.47 17.10 20.17
N GLY A 113 -14.44 17.22 21.50
CA GLY A 113 -15.65 17.48 22.28
C GLY A 113 -16.31 18.82 21.95
N LYS A 114 -15.53 19.87 21.67
CA LYS A 114 -16.05 21.17 21.22
C LYS A 114 -16.71 21.06 19.85
N ASP A 115 -16.05 20.41 18.89
CA ASP A 115 -16.55 20.29 17.52
C ASP A 115 -17.80 19.40 17.45
N LEU A 116 -17.85 18.32 18.22
CA LEU A 116 -19.04 17.47 18.34
C LEU A 116 -20.23 18.26 18.92
N LYS A 117 -20.01 19.05 19.97
CA LYS A 117 -21.06 19.92 20.54
C LYS A 117 -21.56 20.95 19.55
N GLN A 118 -20.67 21.53 18.73
CA GLN A 118 -21.08 22.47 17.68
C GLN A 118 -21.98 21.81 16.65
N LEU A 119 -21.66 20.59 16.20
CA LEU A 119 -22.52 19.84 15.28
C LEU A 119 -23.89 19.53 15.90
N GLN A 120 -23.91 19.09 17.16
CA GLN A 120 -25.15 18.80 17.90
C GLN A 120 -26.01 20.04 18.17
N ALA A 121 -25.39 21.23 18.28
CA ALA A 121 -26.11 22.49 18.47
C ALA A 121 -26.87 22.94 17.22
N ILE A 122 -26.43 22.51 16.03
CA ILE A 122 -27.10 22.83 14.77
C ILE A 122 -28.33 21.94 14.59
N ARG A 123 -28.18 20.62 14.78
CA ARG A 123 -29.25 19.62 14.63
C ARG A 123 -28.96 18.33 15.42
N PRO A 124 -30.00 17.55 15.78
CA PRO A 124 -29.81 16.22 16.35
C PRO A 124 -29.14 15.29 15.33
N LEU A 125 -28.02 14.69 15.73
CA LEU A 125 -27.26 13.75 14.89
C LEU A 125 -27.81 12.33 15.05
N LYS A 126 -27.94 11.60 13.93
CA LYS A 126 -28.22 10.16 13.90
C LYS A 126 -26.97 9.30 14.05
N GLY A 127 -25.79 9.88 13.83
CA GLY A 127 -24.52 9.19 13.96
C GLY A 127 -23.31 10.09 13.74
N LEU A 128 -22.11 9.52 13.89
CA LEU A 128 -20.84 10.19 13.72
C LEU A 128 -19.91 9.34 12.86
N ILE A 129 -19.26 9.97 11.88
CA ILE A 129 -18.17 9.42 11.09
C ILE A 129 -16.88 10.04 11.62
N LEU A 130 -16.01 9.19 12.16
CA LEU A 130 -14.67 9.57 12.60
C LEU A 130 -13.66 9.14 11.54
N ASP A 131 -13.03 10.11 10.87
CA ASP A 131 -12.06 9.84 9.81
C ASP A 131 -10.62 9.99 10.33
N LEU A 132 -9.91 8.86 10.41
CA LEU A 132 -8.51 8.75 10.86
C LEU A 132 -7.55 8.44 9.70
N ARG A 133 -8.02 8.37 8.44
CA ARG A 133 -7.23 7.83 7.32
C ARG A 133 -5.91 8.55 7.06
N PHE A 134 -5.82 9.80 7.51
CA PHE A 134 -4.66 10.67 7.36
C PHE A 134 -4.24 11.31 8.68
N ALA A 135 -4.71 10.75 9.81
CA ALA A 135 -4.28 11.22 11.12
C ALA A 135 -2.80 10.86 11.31
N ALA A 136 -2.01 11.82 11.80
CA ALA A 136 -0.66 11.60 12.27
C ALA A 136 -0.65 11.32 13.79
N GLY A 137 0.38 10.63 14.29
CA GLY A 137 0.54 10.30 15.72
C GLY A 137 -0.20 9.06 16.20
#